data_AF-A0A183Q778-F1
#
_entry.id   AF-A0A183Q778-F1
#
_cell.length_a   1.000
_cell.length_b   1.000
_cell.length_c   1.000
_cell.angle_alpha   90.00
_cell.angle_beta   90.00
_cell.angle_gamma   90.00
#
_symmetry.space_group_name_H-M   'P 1'
#
loop_
_entity.id
_entity.type
_entity.pdbx_description
1 polymer ?
#
loop_
_entity_poly.entity_id
_entity_poly.type
_entity_poly.pdbx_seq_one_letter_code
_entity_poly.pdbx_strand_id
1 'polypeptide(L)'
;MQLDDLDFADDLALLSQTKQQMQEKTTSVAAALAAVGLNIHKGKSKGLRCNTKCTNPITIDGEDLEDVKTFTYLGSLIDEQGGSDADVKARIGKTRAAYLQLKNIWNSKQLSVNQ
;
A
#
# COMPACT_ATOMS: atom_id res chain seq x y z
N MET A 1 -6.65 -26.59 4.67
CA MET A 1 -5.54 -25.62 4.55
C MET A 1 -6.00 -24.40 5.31
N GLN A 2 -5.51 -24.24 6.53
CA GLN A 2 -5.85 -23.14 7.43
C GLN A 2 -4.87 -22.00 7.08
N LEU A 3 -5.40 -20.85 6.69
CA LEU A 3 -4.59 -19.65 6.42
C LEU A 3 -4.23 -19.03 7.77
N ASP A 4 -3.16 -19.54 8.38
CA ASP A 4 -2.46 -18.85 9.45
C ASP A 4 -1.45 -17.91 8.79
N ASP A 5 -1.89 -16.73 8.38
CA ASP A 5 -1.00 -15.58 8.35
C ASP A 5 -1.80 -14.29 8.60
N LEU A 6 -1.20 -13.46 9.43
CA LEU A 6 -1.83 -12.36 10.15
C LEU A 6 -2.04 -11.18 9.20
N ASP A 7 -3.16 -11.15 8.49
CA ASP A 7 -3.56 -10.01 7.65
C ASP A 7 -3.58 -8.72 8.49
N PHE A 8 -3.20 -7.60 7.88
CA PHE A 8 -3.73 -6.31 8.29
C PHE A 8 -5.26 -6.45 8.20
N ALA A 9 -5.92 -6.74 9.33
CA ALA A 9 -7.16 -7.53 9.36
C ALA A 9 -8.34 -6.98 8.54
N ASP A 10 -8.30 -5.71 8.15
CA ASP A 10 -9.34 -5.02 7.39
C ASP A 10 -8.90 -4.53 5.99
N ASP A 11 -7.61 -4.61 5.63
CA ASP A 11 -7.07 -4.05 4.38
C ASP A 11 -6.71 -5.17 3.37
N LEU A 12 -7.26 -5.09 2.16
CA LEU A 12 -6.98 -6.02 1.06
C LEU A 12 -6.35 -5.30 -0.14
N ALA A 13 -5.26 -5.85 -0.66
CA ALA A 13 -4.62 -5.38 -1.90
C ALA A 13 -4.83 -6.37 -3.04
N LEU A 14 -5.40 -5.91 -4.16
CA LEU A 14 -5.60 -6.70 -5.37
C LEU A 14 -4.62 -6.27 -6.47
N LEU A 15 -4.04 -7.25 -7.16
CA LEU A 15 -3.12 -7.03 -8.28
C LEU A 15 -3.60 -7.83 -9.50
N SER A 16 -3.59 -7.20 -10.67
CA SER A 16 -3.93 -7.83 -11.95
C SER A 16 -3.17 -7.14 -13.08
N GLN A 17 -2.94 -7.86 -14.19
CA GLN A 17 -2.25 -7.32 -15.35
C GLN A 17 -3.18 -6.52 -16.26
N THR A 18 -4.48 -6.83 -16.24
CA THR A 18 -5.48 -6.15 -17.08
C THR A 18 -6.56 -5.51 -16.23
N LYS A 19 -7.14 -4.41 -16.76
CA LYS A 19 -8.29 -3.73 -16.16
C LYS A 19 -9.46 -4.70 -15.97
N GLN A 20 -9.74 -5.52 -16.98
CA GLN A 20 -10.85 -6.47 -16.91
C GLN A 20 -10.68 -7.47 -15.76
N GLN A 21 -9.50 -8.08 -15.61
CA GLN A 21 -9.22 -8.97 -14.49
C GLN A 21 -9.30 -8.24 -13.15
N MET A 22 -8.88 -6.98 -13.09
CA MET A 22 -9.01 -6.18 -11.88
C MET A 22 -10.49 -5.94 -11.54
N GLN A 23 -11.32 -5.60 -12.51
CA GLN A 23 -12.75 -5.42 -12.32
C GLN A 23 -13.43 -6.71 -11.84
N GLU A 24 -13.13 -7.84 -12.48
CA GLU A 24 -13.66 -9.16 -12.12
C GLU A 24 -13.28 -9.53 -10.67
N LYS A 25 -12.02 -9.31 -10.27
CA LYS A 25 -11.58 -9.54 -8.88
C LYS A 25 -12.29 -8.63 -7.89
N THR A 26 -12.41 -7.35 -8.20
CA THR A 26 -13.11 -6.39 -7.32
C THR A 26 -14.58 -6.77 -7.13
N THR A 27 -15.28 -7.14 -8.21
CA THR A 27 -16.67 -7.61 -8.13
C THR A 27 -16.78 -8.92 -7.34
N SER A 28 -15.87 -9.87 -7.57
CA SER A 28 -15.84 -11.15 -6.86
C SER A 28 -15.62 -10.97 -5.36
N VAL A 29 -14.67 -10.12 -4.97
CA VAL A 29 -14.40 -9.77 -3.57
C VAL A 29 -15.61 -9.07 -2.93
N ALA A 30 -16.22 -8.12 -3.61
CA ALA A 30 -17.42 -7.43 -3.10
C ALA A 30 -18.56 -8.43 -2.82
N ALA A 31 -18.80 -9.38 -3.74
CA ALA A 31 -19.81 -10.42 -3.55
C ALA A 31 -19.46 -11.38 -2.40
N ALA A 32 -18.19 -11.78 -2.28
CA ALA A 32 -17.73 -12.66 -1.21
C ALA A 32 -17.85 -12.00 0.17
N LEU A 33 -17.49 -10.71 0.28
CA LEU A 33 -17.66 -9.93 1.51
C LEU A 33 -19.13 -9.78 1.88
N ALA A 34 -19.99 -9.45 0.92
CA ALA A 34 -21.43 -9.33 1.15
C ALA A 34 -22.04 -10.65 1.66
N ALA A 35 -21.58 -11.80 1.14
CA ALA A 35 -22.04 -13.12 1.57
C ALA A 35 -21.72 -13.44 3.04
N VAL A 36 -20.68 -12.82 3.62
CA VAL A 36 -20.31 -12.93 5.03
C VAL A 36 -20.75 -11.72 5.87
N GLY A 37 -21.55 -10.81 5.32
CA GLY A 37 -22.04 -9.62 6.01
C GLY A 37 -21.03 -8.48 6.15
N LEU A 38 -19.94 -8.51 5.37
CA LEU A 38 -18.95 -7.44 5.30
C LEU A 38 -19.17 -6.55 4.07
N ASN A 39 -18.69 -5.31 4.12
CA ASN A 39 -18.82 -4.36 3.02
C ASN A 39 -17.47 -3.71 2.69
N ILE A 40 -17.22 -3.46 1.41
CA ILE A 40 -16.06 -2.67 0.98
C ILE A 40 -16.31 -1.20 1.29
N HIS A 41 -15.38 -0.58 2.01
CA HIS A 41 -15.42 0.86 2.24
C HIS A 41 -14.97 1.63 0.99
N LYS A 42 -15.90 1.90 0.07
CA LYS A 42 -15.64 2.56 -1.23
C LYS A 42 -14.79 3.82 -1.13
N GLY A 43 -15.08 4.71 -0.19
CA GLY A 43 -14.32 5.96 -0.01
C GLY A 43 -12.87 5.81 0.52
N LYS A 44 -12.48 4.60 0.95
CA LYS A 44 -11.09 4.28 1.35
C LYS A 44 -10.38 3.43 0.30
N SER A 45 -11.14 2.78 -0.59
CA SER A 45 -10.62 2.00 -1.69
C SER A 45 -10.01 2.92 -2.74
N LYS A 46 -8.76 2.64 -3.12
CA LYS A 46 -7.99 3.42 -4.10
C LYS A 46 -7.47 2.49 -5.18
N GLY A 47 -7.46 2.96 -6.43
CA GLY A 47 -6.81 2.31 -7.55
C GLY A 47 -5.43 2.92 -7.81
N LEU A 48 -4.42 2.08 -7.99
CA LEU A 48 -3.12 2.51 -8.52
C LEU A 48 -2.88 1.79 -9.85
N ARG A 49 -2.53 2.56 -10.88
CA ARG A 49 -2.21 2.04 -12.20
C ARG A 49 -0.71 2.12 -12.42
N CYS A 50 -0.07 0.97 -12.62
CA CYS A 50 1.36 0.93 -12.89
C CYS A 50 1.61 0.73 -14.39
N ASN A 51 2.50 1.54 -14.97
CA ASN A 51 3.02 1.34 -16.33
C ASN A 51 1.96 1.24 -17.45
N THR A 52 0.81 1.90 -17.28
CA THR A 52 -0.29 1.84 -18.25
C THR A 52 -0.85 3.22 -18.57
N LYS A 53 -1.33 3.38 -19.81
CA LYS A 53 -2.09 4.55 -20.27
C LYS A 53 -3.60 4.37 -20.12
N CYS A 54 -4.06 3.21 -19.63
CA CYS A 54 -5.48 2.96 -19.42
C CYS A 54 -6.03 3.96 -18.40
N THR A 55 -7.12 4.64 -18.76
CA THR A 55 -7.80 5.64 -17.91
C THR A 55 -9.18 5.19 -17.46
N ASN A 56 -9.62 4.00 -17.88
CA ASN A 56 -10.93 3.49 -17.51
C ASN A 56 -10.96 3.23 -16.00
N PRO A 57 -12.00 3.71 -15.29
CA PRO A 57 -12.10 3.53 -13.85
C PRO A 57 -12.43 2.07 -13.50
N ILE A 58 -11.95 1.64 -12.33
CA ILE A 58 -12.46 0.45 -11.65
C ILE A 58 -13.63 0.92 -10.79
N THR A 59 -14.73 0.17 -10.82
CA THR A 59 -15.94 0.54 -10.09
C THR A 59 -16.31 -0.46 -9.02
N ILE A 60 -16.90 0.02 -7.92
CA ILE A 60 -17.52 -0.79 -6.86
C ILE A 60 -18.96 -0.33 -6.73
N ASP A 61 -19.91 -1.22 -7.00
CA ASP A 61 -21.35 -0.92 -7.02
C ASP A 61 -21.70 0.34 -7.86
N GLY A 62 -20.99 0.55 -8.97
CA GLY A 62 -21.20 1.69 -9.87
C GLY A 62 -20.49 2.99 -9.46
N GLU A 63 -19.79 3.02 -8.32
CA GLU A 63 -18.95 4.16 -7.92
C GLU A 63 -17.50 3.94 -8.40
N ASP A 64 -16.92 4.96 -9.03
CA ASP A 64 -15.52 4.94 -9.46
C ASP A 64 -14.58 4.99 -8.24
N LEU A 65 -13.56 4.15 -8.25
CA LEU A 65 -12.47 4.22 -7.28
C LEU A 65 -11.58 5.43 -7.53
N GLU A 66 -11.06 6.03 -6.45
CA GLU A 66 -10.07 7.10 -6.55
C GLU A 66 -8.79 6.55 -7.18
N ASP A 67 -8.38 7.12 -8.31
CA ASP A 67 -7.06 6.85 -8.91
C ASP A 67 -5.99 7.66 -8.20
N VAL A 68 -5.06 6.97 -7.56
CA VAL A 68 -3.88 7.58 -6.94
C VAL A 68 -2.63 7.35 -7.78
N LYS A 69 -1.66 8.26 -7.66
CA LYS A 69 -0.32 8.12 -8.27
C LYS A 69 0.66 7.38 -7.39
N THR A 70 0.38 7.34 -6.08
CA THR A 70 1.22 6.70 -5.09
C THR A 70 0.35 6.05 -4.04
N PHE A 71 0.75 4.87 -3.59
CA PHE A 71 0.07 4.10 -2.56
C PHE A 71 1.10 3.59 -1.56
N THR A 72 0.81 3.67 -0.26
CA THR A 72 1.66 3.06 0.77
C THR A 72 0.96 1.83 1.31
N TYR A 73 1.56 0.67 1.10
CA TYR A 73 1.06 -0.59 1.63
C TYR A 73 2.13 -1.25 2.49
N LEU A 74 1.81 -1.57 3.75
CA LEU A 74 2.72 -2.19 4.70
C LEU A 74 4.08 -1.47 4.81
N GLY A 75 4.05 -0.12 4.73
CA GLY A 75 5.24 0.72 4.78
C GLY A 75 6.06 0.79 3.49
N SER A 76 5.67 0.08 2.43
CA SER A 76 6.28 0.18 1.10
C SER A 76 5.53 1.20 0.24
N LEU A 77 6.25 2.17 -0.32
CA LEU A 77 5.73 3.16 -1.24
C LEU A 77 5.72 2.60 -2.67
N ILE A 78 4.56 2.49 -3.27
CA ILE A 78 4.38 2.05 -4.65
C ILE A 78 3.91 3.26 -5.45
N ASP A 79 4.53 3.51 -6.59
CA ASP A 79 4.15 4.59 -7.50
C ASP A 79 3.60 4.06 -8.83
N GLU A 80 3.11 4.97 -9.67
CA GLU A 80 2.56 4.66 -11.00
C GLU A 80 3.61 4.09 -11.98
N GLN A 81 4.90 4.21 -11.65
CA GLN A 81 6.00 3.62 -12.41
C GLN A 81 6.17 2.13 -12.05
N GLY A 82 5.60 1.67 -10.93
CA GLY A 82 5.65 0.28 -10.48
C GLY A 82 7.05 -0.20 -10.11
N GLY A 83 8.01 0.72 -9.98
CA GLY A 83 9.38 0.45 -9.57
C GLY A 83 9.58 0.66 -8.07
N SER A 84 10.74 0.24 -7.56
CA SER A 84 11.11 0.46 -6.15
C SER A 84 11.89 1.76 -5.91
N ASP A 85 12.22 2.52 -6.95
CA ASP A 85 13.08 3.71 -6.83
C ASP A 85 12.51 4.73 -5.85
N ALA A 86 11.22 5.04 -5.95
CA ALA A 86 10.55 5.96 -5.04
C ALA A 86 10.57 5.45 -3.59
N ASP A 87 10.32 4.17 -3.36
CA ASP A 87 10.38 3.56 -2.01
C ASP A 87 11.78 3.63 -1.43
N VAL A 88 12.79 3.21 -2.20
CA VAL A 88 14.20 3.24 -1.77
C VAL A 88 14.62 4.65 -1.42
N LYS A 89 14.29 5.62 -2.28
CA LYS A 89 14.59 7.04 -2.03
C LYS A 89 13.89 7.56 -0.79
N ALA A 90 12.61 7.22 -0.59
CA ALA A 90 11.85 7.60 0.59
C ALA A 90 12.45 6.99 1.88
N ARG A 91 12.82 5.72 1.86
CA ARG A 91 13.47 5.02 2.99
C ARG A 91 14.83 5.63 3.32
N ILE A 92 15.67 5.91 2.32
CA ILE A 92 16.96 6.59 2.51
C ILE A 92 16.75 7.97 3.15
N GLY A 93 15.75 8.74 2.69
CA GLY A 93 15.39 10.03 3.27
C GLY A 93 15.01 9.92 4.75
N LYS A 94 14.13 8.98 5.10
CA LYS A 94 13.73 8.70 6.49
C LYS A 94 14.92 8.31 7.37
N THR A 95 15.78 7.40 6.89
CA THR A 95 16.98 6.97 7.62
C THR A 95 17.95 8.13 7.84
N ARG A 96 18.18 8.98 6.82
CA ARG A 96 19.03 10.17 6.97
C ARG A 96 18.47 11.15 8.01
N ALA A 97 17.17 11.38 8.00
CA ALA A 97 16.52 12.25 8.98
C ALA A 97 16.66 11.69 10.41
N ALA A 98 16.39 10.40 10.61
CA ALA A 98 16.57 9.73 11.90
C ALA A 98 18.03 9.79 12.38
N TYR A 99 18.99 9.51 11.48
CA TYR A 99 20.41 9.61 11.78
C TYR A 99 20.82 11.01 12.25
N LEU A 100 20.33 12.06 11.58
CA LEU A 100 20.60 13.45 11.97
C LEU A 100 19.99 13.81 13.33
N GLN A 101 18.80 13.30 13.65
CA GLN A 101 18.18 13.51 14.97
C GLN A 101 18.98 12.86 16.09
N LEU A 102 19.58 11.70 15.83
CA LEU A 102 20.42 10.98 16.79
C LEU A 102 21.81 11.62 16.98
N LYS A 103 22.16 12.69 16.25
CA LYS A 103 23.46 13.37 16.34
C LYS A 103 23.85 13.75 17.77
N ASN A 104 22.91 14.21 18.59
CA ASN A 104 23.20 14.61 19.97
C ASN A 104 23.50 13.40 20.87
N ILE A 105 22.84 12.26 20.61
CA ILE A 105 23.08 10.99 21.31
C ILE A 105 24.47 10.48 20.94
N TRP A 106 24.82 10.45 19.65
CA TRP A 106 26.15 10.01 19.20
C TRP A 106 27.30 10.87 19.71
N ASN A 107 27.07 12.16 19.95
CA ASN A 107 28.08 13.07 20.52
C ASN A 107 28.07 13.12 22.05
N SER A 108 27.19 12.36 22.71
CA SER A 108 27.07 12.39 24.17
C SER A 108 28.26 11.68 24.82
N LYS A 109 28.95 12.40 25.73
CA LYS A 109 30.01 11.83 26.58
C LYS A 109 29.47 10.99 27.74
N GLN A 110 28.15 10.99 27.96
CA GLN A 110 27.51 10.24 29.05
C GLN A 110 27.25 8.77 28.69
N LEU A 111 27.35 8.41 27.40
CA LEU A 111 27.21 7.04 26.95
C LEU A 111 28.59 6.39 26.97
N SER A 112 28.86 5.59 28.00
CA SER A 112 30.03 4.72 28.04
C SER A 112 29.72 3.40 27.34
N VAL A 113 30.69 2.88 26.58
CA VAL A 113 30.64 1.49 26.13
C VAL A 113 30.99 0.64 27.35
N ASN A 114 30.02 -0.10 27.89
CA ASN A 114 30.30 -1.11 28.91
C ASN A 114 31.00 -2.26 28.20
N GLN A 115 32.32 -2.28 28.30
CA GLN A 115 33.19 -3.29 27.72
C GLN A 115 33.61 -4.30 28.78
#